data_AF-A0A1M5Y3A9-F1
#
_entry.id   AF-A0A1M5Y3A9-F1
#
_cell.length_a   1.000
_cell.length_b   1.000
_cell.length_c   1.000
_cell.angle_alpha   90.00
_cell.angle_beta   90.00
_cell.angle_gamma   90.00
#
_symmetry.space_group_name_H-M   'P 1'
#
loop_
_entity.id
_entity.type
_entity.pdbx_description
1 polymer ?
#
loop_
_entity_poly.entity_id
_entity_poly.type
_entity_poly.pdbx_seq_one_letter_code
_entity_poly.pdbx_strand_id
1 'polypeptide(L)'
;MQQTGLSSRISWFGLLVCLLACSYYYFFFFHRAEVEIEISVPQKTYFKLYWAEDGQSFSEKRRSAVRVTPDRQRYRFSLTDLGSVAQLRLDPMEYAGEAVISEISLRQPGWQPITVDLERVTPLHDVESVAVDERGLIIISTGHDPYLLIIPNRQPLAVNWLEEGARYVLLSCGILFFISICAPLRRDFAYVPILLALVSVLVLTMAAVSRQNAHPDEYVHLQAAGYYADNWLPPRVDDPSIEQTYSVYGVSRLNNGEIYYLLVGKLAKLVQPFNVPELFSLRLFNIVLFAVIALYAAASVPARMVAVVFLLSPQIWYLFSYCVSDAFGLFICFLAACEAVRPQSCLNRFLFDPDYGGGRRSLAGVWLTVLLALLLLLKINYYPFIAFLAILVCWRVFQSSDGEQRRAGLLRIGALIIVAGLLAGVRIGADYYVNGLDRQEKVAAMQEKTAHRWYKPSTELHKKHIGLFLKQRGTTLPEMVKNHRWFEHTLQSGVGMYGYFTIAAPEFYYQLFKWLLALFLVVVLTTLLVRGGPENTLLTLLAACLTLALLGAALHRSWTVDFQAQGRYLFPMLPMLGVLLGKARHLFDSRLFILCVAHLFILSLYSFVFIALPAIPRPG
;
A
#
# COMPACT_ATOMS: atom_id res chain seq x y z
N MET A 1 -3.87 43.35 -1.52
CA MET A 1 -3.37 44.12 -0.37
C MET A 1 -3.05 43.17 0.76
N GLN A 2 -1.76 43.13 1.13
CA GLN A 2 -1.21 42.30 2.19
C GLN A 2 -1.72 42.76 3.56
N GLN A 3 -2.29 41.85 4.34
CA GLN A 3 -2.16 41.89 5.79
C GLN A 3 -1.28 40.70 6.21
N THR A 4 0.04 40.90 6.15
CA THR A 4 1.00 40.14 6.96
C THR A 4 0.93 40.69 8.39
N GLY A 5 -0.20 40.47 9.05
CA GLY A 5 -0.29 40.62 10.50
C GLY A 5 0.23 39.34 11.13
N LEU A 6 1.44 39.38 11.66
CA LEU A 6 1.98 38.35 12.56
C LEU A 6 1.23 38.44 13.90
N SER A 7 -0.08 38.19 13.89
CA SER A 7 -0.88 38.04 15.10
C SER A 7 -0.58 36.66 15.67
N SER A 8 0.22 36.64 16.72
CA SER A 8 0.67 35.50 17.55
C SER A 8 -0.45 34.77 18.30
N ARG A 9 -1.66 34.69 17.73
CA ARG A 9 -2.69 33.80 18.27
C ARG A 9 -2.33 32.38 17.85
N ILE A 10 -1.84 31.58 18.79
CA ILE A 10 -1.81 30.13 18.65
C ILE A 10 -3.24 29.72 18.28
N SER A 11 -3.45 29.43 17.00
CA SER A 11 -4.79 29.10 16.54
C SER A 11 -5.25 27.82 17.25
N TRP A 12 -6.54 27.69 17.56
CA TRP A 12 -7.11 26.48 18.17
C TRP A 12 -6.65 25.18 17.49
N PHE A 13 -6.39 25.24 16.19
CA PHE A 13 -5.78 24.15 15.43
C PHE A 13 -4.36 23.78 15.89
N GLY A 14 -3.48 24.77 16.12
CA GLY A 14 -2.13 24.53 16.63
C GLY A 14 -2.15 23.90 18.02
N LEU A 15 -3.06 24.36 18.90
CA LEU A 15 -3.29 23.74 20.20
C LEU A 15 -3.75 22.28 20.06
N LEU A 16 -4.71 22.01 19.18
CA LEU A 16 -5.20 20.64 18.92
C LEU A 16 -4.06 19.72 18.44
N VAL A 17 -3.20 20.19 17.53
CA VAL A 17 -2.07 19.39 17.04
C VAL A 17 -1.05 19.13 18.15
N CYS A 18 -0.78 20.14 19.00
CA CYS A 18 0.09 19.95 20.16
C CYS A 18 -0.51 18.93 21.14
N LEU A 19 -1.80 19.04 21.46
CA LEU A 19 -2.49 18.08 22.32
C LEU A 19 -2.42 16.67 21.74
N LEU A 20 -2.67 16.49 20.45
CA LEU A 20 -2.56 15.19 19.78
C LEU A 20 -1.15 14.62 19.89
N ALA A 21 -0.12 15.43 19.65
CA ALA A 21 1.26 14.98 19.76
C ALA A 21 1.67 14.66 21.20
N CYS A 22 1.22 15.45 22.17
CA CYS A 22 1.40 15.17 23.59
C CYS A 22 0.68 13.88 23.99
N SER A 23 -0.54 13.64 23.48
CA SER A 23 -1.24 12.37 23.68
C SER A 23 -0.46 11.21 23.06
N TYR A 24 0.07 11.34 21.85
CA TYR A 24 0.91 10.32 21.24
C TYR A 24 2.17 10.06 22.06
N TYR A 25 2.86 11.12 22.51
CA TYR A 25 4.01 10.99 23.39
C TYR A 25 3.66 10.22 24.66
N TYR A 26 2.55 10.59 25.30
CA TYR A 26 2.07 9.91 26.50
C TYR A 26 1.79 8.42 26.24
N PHE A 27 0.99 8.09 25.22
CA PHE A 27 0.60 6.70 24.96
C PHE A 27 1.73 5.81 24.45
N PHE A 28 2.69 6.36 23.71
CA PHE A 28 3.77 5.55 23.12
C PHE A 28 5.03 5.50 23.96
N PHE A 29 5.33 6.52 24.76
CA PHE A 29 6.62 6.64 25.47
C PHE A 29 6.47 6.73 26.98
N PHE A 30 5.45 7.43 27.50
CA PHE A 30 5.29 7.61 28.94
C PHE A 30 4.54 6.43 29.59
N HIS A 31 3.45 5.98 28.97
CA HIS A 31 2.53 4.98 29.51
C HIS A 31 2.84 3.55 29.02
N ARG A 32 4.06 3.31 28.55
CA ARG A 32 4.50 1.99 28.10
C ARG A 32 5.84 1.67 28.71
N ALA A 33 5.98 0.45 29.21
CA ALA A 33 7.28 -0.06 29.58
C ALA A 33 8.13 -0.29 28.34
N GLU A 34 9.41 -0.05 28.50
CA GLU A 34 10.45 -0.45 27.58
C GLU A 34 11.16 -1.66 28.15
N VAL A 35 11.27 -2.69 27.34
CA VAL A 35 11.93 -3.94 27.67
C VAL A 35 13.25 -3.97 26.92
N GLU A 36 14.30 -4.15 27.68
CA GLU A 36 15.63 -4.42 27.17
C GLU A 36 16.02 -5.84 27.56
N ILE A 37 16.41 -6.62 26.56
CA ILE A 37 16.81 -8.02 26.75
C ILE A 37 18.14 -8.27 26.07
N GLU A 38 18.98 -9.03 26.75
CA GLU A 38 20.16 -9.66 26.19
C GLU A 38 19.93 -11.17 26.12
N ILE A 39 19.85 -11.70 24.90
CA ILE A 39 19.55 -13.10 24.62
C ILE A 39 20.38 -13.63 23.46
N SER A 40 20.94 -14.82 23.63
CA SER A 40 21.66 -15.56 22.59
C SER A 40 20.83 -16.75 22.13
N VAL A 41 20.64 -16.88 20.81
CA VAL A 41 19.90 -17.98 20.19
C VAL A 41 20.69 -18.58 19.01
N PRO A 42 20.75 -19.91 18.84
CA PRO A 42 21.42 -20.57 17.72
C PRO A 42 20.71 -20.36 16.38
N GLN A 43 19.39 -20.11 16.37
CA GLN A 43 18.63 -19.84 15.15
C GLN A 43 17.59 -18.75 15.33
N LYS A 44 17.13 -18.20 14.19
CA LYS A 44 16.16 -17.09 14.17
C LYS A 44 14.82 -17.55 14.78
N THR A 45 14.32 -16.81 15.76
CA THR A 45 13.03 -17.10 16.42
C THR A 45 12.37 -15.82 16.91
N TYR A 46 11.21 -15.94 17.56
CA TYR A 46 10.55 -14.86 18.25
C TYR A 46 10.68 -15.04 19.75
N PHE A 47 11.26 -14.04 20.39
CA PHE A 47 11.11 -13.87 21.82
C PHE A 47 9.75 -13.19 22.06
N LYS A 48 8.91 -13.75 22.93
CA LYS A 48 7.61 -13.16 23.28
C LYS A 48 7.53 -12.90 24.78
N LEU A 49 6.91 -11.78 25.11
CA LEU A 49 6.57 -11.39 26.47
C LEU A 49 5.06 -11.18 26.56
N TYR A 50 4.40 -12.06 27.29
CA TYR A 50 2.98 -11.96 27.59
C TYR A 50 2.78 -11.29 28.94
N TRP A 51 1.64 -10.61 29.08
CA TRP A 51 1.22 -10.06 30.36
C TRP A 51 -0.21 -10.45 30.71
N ALA A 52 -0.45 -10.56 32.01
CA ALA A 52 -1.75 -10.76 32.59
C ALA A 52 -2.02 -9.69 33.66
N GLU A 53 -3.25 -9.21 33.71
CA GLU A 53 -3.79 -8.37 34.79
C GLU A 53 -4.27 -9.28 35.93
N ASP A 54 -4.56 -8.69 37.10
CA ASP A 54 -5.05 -9.45 38.25
C ASP A 54 -6.31 -10.27 37.87
N GLY A 55 -6.24 -11.58 38.10
CA GLY A 55 -7.34 -12.52 37.84
C GLY A 55 -7.59 -12.87 36.36
N GLN A 56 -6.73 -12.46 35.42
CA GLN A 56 -6.87 -12.78 34.00
C GLN A 56 -5.84 -13.80 33.50
N SER A 57 -6.22 -14.67 32.56
CA SER A 57 -5.28 -15.57 31.87
C SER A 57 -4.44 -14.84 30.81
N PHE A 58 -3.29 -15.41 30.43
CA PHE A 58 -2.52 -14.92 29.27
C PHE A 58 -3.32 -15.01 27.97
N SER A 59 -3.05 -14.11 27.03
CA SER A 59 -3.73 -14.05 25.74
C SER A 59 -2.79 -13.61 24.63
N GLU A 60 -2.98 -14.15 23.43
CA GLU A 60 -2.31 -13.72 22.20
C GLU A 60 -2.53 -12.23 21.86
N LYS A 61 -3.57 -11.61 22.43
CA LYS A 61 -3.83 -10.17 22.31
C LYS A 61 -3.00 -9.32 23.27
N ARG A 62 -2.42 -9.92 24.32
CA ARG A 62 -1.62 -9.30 25.37
C ARG A 62 -0.19 -9.83 25.34
N ARG A 63 0.47 -9.59 24.21
CA ARG A 63 1.88 -9.95 24.01
C ARG A 63 2.63 -8.86 23.29
N SER A 64 3.93 -8.80 23.57
CA SER A 64 4.91 -8.11 22.75
C SER A 64 5.93 -9.13 22.28
N ALA A 65 6.38 -9.00 21.04
CA ALA A 65 7.30 -9.96 20.46
C ALA A 65 8.40 -9.23 19.70
N VAL A 66 9.62 -9.75 19.82
CA VAL A 66 10.78 -9.28 19.06
C VAL A 66 11.41 -10.46 18.35
N ARG A 67 11.79 -10.24 17.09
CA ARG A 67 12.51 -11.25 16.32
C ARG A 67 13.97 -11.25 16.76
N VAL A 68 14.40 -12.36 17.33
CA VAL A 68 15.78 -12.58 17.77
C VAL A 68 16.53 -13.43 16.75
N THR A 69 17.83 -13.20 16.62
CA THR A 69 18.68 -13.71 15.55
C THR A 69 20.08 -14.02 16.10
N PRO A 70 20.81 -15.01 15.56
CA PRO A 70 22.11 -15.41 16.12
C PRO A 70 23.20 -14.33 16.08
N ASP A 71 23.08 -13.37 15.16
CA ASP A 71 24.04 -12.29 14.91
C ASP A 71 23.89 -11.08 15.85
N ARG A 72 22.87 -11.09 16.73
CA ARG A 72 22.58 -9.97 17.62
C ARG A 72 22.12 -10.51 18.97
N GLN A 73 22.62 -9.90 20.04
CA GLN A 73 22.31 -10.34 21.40
C GLN A 73 21.39 -9.37 22.15
N ARG A 74 21.48 -8.07 21.86
CA ARG A 74 20.73 -7.03 22.59
C ARG A 74 19.54 -6.50 21.82
N TYR A 75 18.36 -6.57 22.41
CA TYR A 75 17.09 -6.14 21.81
C TYR A 75 16.34 -5.18 22.73
N ARG A 76 15.63 -4.24 22.11
CA ARG A 76 14.77 -3.29 22.81
C ARG A 76 13.41 -3.22 22.13
N PHE A 77 12.34 -3.33 22.90
CA PHE A 77 10.96 -3.27 22.42
C PHE A 77 10.02 -2.76 23.51
N SER A 78 8.83 -2.30 23.12
CA SER A 78 7.85 -1.79 24.09
C SER A 78 6.91 -2.89 24.59
N LEU A 79 6.52 -2.77 25.86
CA LEU A 79 5.48 -3.54 26.53
C LEU A 79 4.25 -2.64 26.79
N THR A 80 3.28 -3.16 27.53
CA THR A 80 2.15 -2.43 28.11
C THR A 80 2.57 -1.53 29.29
N ASP A 81 1.61 -0.86 29.91
CA ASP A 81 1.76 -0.18 31.19
C ASP A 81 2.03 -1.18 32.34
N LEU A 82 3.17 -1.06 33.03
CA LEU A 82 3.52 -1.88 34.20
C LEU A 82 2.50 -1.74 35.34
N GLY A 83 1.74 -0.65 35.40
CA GLY A 83 0.68 -0.45 36.38
C GLY A 83 -0.40 -1.53 36.34
N SER A 84 -0.74 -2.05 35.16
CA SER A 84 -1.75 -3.09 35.00
C SER A 84 -1.20 -4.52 34.98
N VAL A 85 0.13 -4.70 34.93
CA VAL A 85 0.76 -6.02 34.86
C VAL A 85 0.88 -6.66 36.22
N ALA A 86 0.14 -7.76 36.44
CA ALA A 86 0.26 -8.61 37.62
C ALA A 86 1.31 -9.71 37.41
N GLN A 87 1.33 -10.32 36.22
CA GLN A 87 2.22 -11.43 35.88
C GLN A 87 2.76 -11.29 34.46
N LEU A 88 3.98 -11.75 34.27
CA LEU A 88 4.66 -11.83 32.99
C LEU A 88 4.94 -13.30 32.65
N ARG A 89 4.76 -13.64 31.37
CA ARG A 89 5.18 -14.93 30.79
C ARG A 89 6.20 -14.67 29.70
N LEU A 90 7.39 -15.25 29.84
CA LEU A 90 8.49 -15.17 28.88
C LEU A 90 8.50 -16.42 28.01
N ASP A 91 8.47 -16.24 26.70
CA ASP A 91 8.65 -17.33 25.74
C ASP A 91 9.96 -17.05 24.97
N PRO A 92 11.07 -17.72 25.32
CA PRO A 92 12.39 -17.40 24.78
C PRO A 92 12.58 -17.81 23.32
N MET A 93 11.92 -18.89 22.88
CA MET A 93 12.08 -19.48 21.55
C MET A 93 10.88 -20.34 21.14
N GLU A 94 10.69 -20.52 19.84
CA GLU A 94 9.62 -21.33 19.23
C GLU A 94 10.16 -22.64 18.60
N TYR A 95 11.18 -23.25 19.21
CA TYR A 95 11.79 -24.50 18.72
C TYR A 95 12.44 -25.30 19.85
N ALA A 96 12.65 -26.59 19.58
CA ALA A 96 13.40 -27.47 20.47
C ALA A 96 14.91 -27.18 20.34
N GLY A 97 15.55 -26.81 21.44
CA GLY A 97 16.94 -26.36 21.47
C GLY A 97 17.27 -25.50 22.68
N GLU A 98 18.35 -24.74 22.57
CA GLU A 98 18.90 -23.93 23.67
C GLU A 98 18.71 -22.43 23.39
N ALA A 99 18.35 -21.67 24.42
CA ALA A 99 18.43 -20.22 24.44
C ALA A 99 19.07 -19.75 25.75
N VAL A 100 19.89 -18.70 25.69
CA VAL A 100 20.56 -18.13 26.86
C VAL A 100 20.13 -16.70 27.04
N ILE A 101 19.51 -16.38 28.18
CA ILE A 101 19.11 -15.02 28.54
C ILE A 101 20.10 -14.49 29.58
N SER A 102 20.83 -13.44 29.25
CA SER A 102 21.82 -12.84 30.14
C SER A 102 21.22 -11.74 31.02
N GLU A 103 20.34 -10.92 30.46
CA GLU A 103 19.69 -9.82 31.19
C GLU A 103 18.29 -9.56 30.64
N ILE A 104 17.35 -9.25 31.53
CA ILE A 104 16.08 -8.61 31.17
C ILE A 104 15.85 -7.45 32.12
N SER A 105 15.68 -6.25 31.56
CA SER A 105 15.27 -5.07 32.31
C SER A 105 14.03 -4.42 31.71
N LEU A 106 13.12 -3.99 32.60
CA LEU A 106 11.92 -3.25 32.26
C LEU A 106 12.04 -1.84 32.83
N ARG A 107 11.80 -0.84 32.00
CA ARG A 107 11.86 0.57 32.38
C ARG A 107 10.58 1.27 31.97
N GLN A 108 9.96 1.98 32.90
CA GLN A 108 8.83 2.84 32.60
C GLN A 108 8.91 4.10 33.47
N PRO A 109 8.70 5.31 32.92
CA PRO A 109 8.53 6.51 33.73
C PRO A 109 7.48 6.31 34.83
N GLY A 110 7.83 6.68 36.07
CA GLY A 110 6.97 6.49 37.24
C GLY A 110 7.19 5.18 38.01
N TRP A 111 8.06 4.31 37.53
CA TRP A 111 8.43 3.06 38.19
C TRP A 111 9.96 2.96 38.32
N GLN A 112 10.45 2.32 39.38
CA GLN A 112 11.87 1.93 39.42
C GLN A 112 12.17 0.91 38.32
N PRO A 113 13.34 0.98 37.65
CA PRO A 113 13.77 -0.05 36.71
C PRO A 113 13.72 -1.44 37.36
N ILE A 114 13.03 -2.37 36.71
CA ILE A 114 12.91 -3.75 37.18
C ILE A 114 13.94 -4.57 36.40
N THR A 115 14.99 -5.03 37.06
CA THR A 115 15.84 -6.10 36.52
C THR A 115 15.24 -7.42 37.00
N VAL A 116 14.95 -8.31 36.05
CA VAL A 116 14.38 -9.63 36.36
C VAL A 116 15.44 -10.46 37.08
N ASP A 117 15.08 -10.99 38.24
CA ASP A 117 15.87 -12.00 38.93
C ASP A 117 15.72 -13.35 38.22
N LEU A 118 16.72 -13.68 37.38
CA LEU A 118 16.72 -14.89 36.57
C LEU A 118 16.82 -16.17 37.41
N GLU A 119 17.23 -16.11 38.68
CA GLU A 119 17.28 -17.27 39.58
C GLU A 119 15.90 -17.67 40.12
N ARG A 120 14.92 -16.75 40.07
CA ARG A 120 13.57 -16.93 40.63
C ARG A 120 12.49 -17.19 39.59
N VAL A 121 12.86 -17.51 38.36
CA VAL A 121 11.90 -17.84 37.30
C VAL A 121 11.31 -19.23 37.53
N THR A 122 10.01 -19.38 37.29
CA THR A 122 9.34 -20.69 37.36
C THR A 122 9.22 -21.28 35.96
N PRO A 123 9.92 -22.38 35.63
CA PRO A 123 9.79 -23.04 34.33
C PRO A 123 8.49 -23.82 34.21
N LEU A 124 7.84 -23.74 33.04
CA LEU A 124 6.58 -24.41 32.72
C LEU A 124 6.58 -24.89 31.26
N HIS A 125 5.71 -25.87 30.96
CA HIS A 125 5.55 -26.48 29.62
C HIS A 125 6.82 -27.14 29.06
N ASP A 126 7.20 -26.88 27.80
CA ASP A 126 8.22 -27.61 27.03
C ASP A 126 9.66 -27.37 27.52
N VAL A 127 9.83 -26.73 28.69
CA VAL A 127 11.13 -26.51 29.33
C VAL A 127 11.60 -27.81 29.97
N GLU A 128 12.63 -28.41 29.40
CA GLU A 128 13.25 -29.63 29.90
C GLU A 128 14.13 -29.37 31.12
N SER A 129 14.95 -28.32 31.04
CA SER A 129 15.80 -27.90 32.14
C SER A 129 16.12 -26.41 32.05
N VAL A 130 16.39 -25.84 33.21
CA VAL A 130 16.87 -24.47 33.37
C VAL A 130 18.10 -24.51 34.26
N ALA A 131 19.17 -23.85 33.84
CA ALA A 131 20.39 -23.70 34.62
C ALA A 131 20.83 -22.24 34.58
N VAL A 132 21.33 -21.73 35.70
CA VAL A 132 21.95 -20.39 35.77
C VAL A 132 23.45 -20.59 35.84
N ASP A 133 24.19 -20.03 34.87
CA ASP A 133 25.65 -20.00 34.85
C ASP A 133 26.19 -18.57 34.65
N GLU A 134 27.51 -18.42 34.49
CA GLU A 134 28.16 -17.12 34.27
C GLU A 134 27.69 -16.40 32.98
N ARG A 135 27.06 -17.10 32.03
CA ARG A 135 26.52 -16.55 30.79
C ARG A 135 25.06 -16.08 30.94
N GLY A 136 24.37 -16.53 31.98
CA GLY A 136 22.98 -16.19 32.29
C GLY A 136 22.09 -17.41 32.48
N LEU A 137 20.79 -17.22 32.24
CA LEU A 137 19.79 -18.27 32.30
C LEU A 137 19.79 -19.10 31.01
N ILE A 138 20.27 -20.34 31.11
CA ILE A 138 20.23 -21.33 30.04
C ILE A 138 18.90 -22.06 30.11
N ILE A 139 18.20 -22.09 28.97
CA ILE A 139 16.89 -22.71 28.83
C ILE A 139 17.00 -23.77 27.75
N ILE A 140 16.71 -25.02 28.09
CA ILE A 140 16.65 -26.15 27.15
C ILE A 140 15.18 -26.50 26.93
N SER A 141 14.74 -26.41 25.67
CA SER A 141 13.36 -26.70 25.25
C SER A 141 13.29 -28.02 24.47
N THR A 142 12.27 -28.81 24.76
CA THR A 142 11.91 -30.04 24.02
C THR A 142 10.87 -29.81 22.93
N GLY A 143 10.27 -28.62 22.87
CA GLY A 143 9.13 -28.32 21.99
C GLY A 143 9.10 -26.89 21.48
N HIS A 144 7.91 -26.41 21.14
CA HIS A 144 7.71 -25.11 20.47
C HIS A 144 7.14 -24.03 21.40
N ASP A 145 6.79 -24.37 22.65
CA ASP A 145 6.20 -23.42 23.61
C ASP A 145 6.85 -23.49 25.02
N PRO A 146 8.18 -23.39 25.15
CA PRO A 146 8.81 -23.24 26.46
C PRO A 146 8.44 -21.88 27.05
N TYR A 147 8.01 -21.81 28.31
CA TYR A 147 7.80 -20.51 28.94
C TYR A 147 8.16 -20.44 30.42
N LEU A 148 8.49 -19.22 30.86
CA LEU A 148 8.88 -18.89 32.22
C LEU A 148 7.91 -17.86 32.81
N LEU A 149 7.50 -18.05 34.07
CA LEU A 149 6.66 -17.10 34.78
C LEU A 149 7.51 -16.14 35.63
N ILE A 150 7.17 -14.84 35.58
CA ILE A 150 7.76 -13.79 36.41
C ILE A 150 6.67 -12.95 37.06
N ILE A 151 6.86 -12.64 38.34
CA ILE A 151 6.06 -11.65 39.07
C ILE A 151 6.93 -10.39 39.21
N PRO A 152 6.64 -9.30 38.46
CA PRO A 152 7.45 -8.09 38.52
C PRO A 152 7.30 -7.39 39.89
N ASN A 153 8.42 -7.11 40.56
CA ASN A 153 8.42 -6.31 41.79
C ASN A 153 8.30 -4.82 41.44
N ARG A 154 7.07 -4.30 41.49
CA ARG A 154 6.75 -2.93 41.08
C ARG A 154 6.90 -1.97 42.26
N GLN A 155 7.87 -1.07 42.18
CA GLN A 155 8.04 0.01 43.16
C GLN A 155 7.80 1.37 42.48
N PRO A 156 6.85 2.17 42.97
CA PRO A 156 6.57 3.48 42.39
C PRO A 156 7.78 4.41 42.58
N LEU A 157 8.13 5.14 41.53
CA LEU A 157 9.17 6.16 41.56
C LEU A 157 8.52 7.52 41.27
N ALA A 158 8.83 8.53 42.07
CA ALA A 158 8.28 9.87 41.86
C ALA A 158 8.72 10.41 40.49
N VAL A 159 7.74 10.78 39.65
CA VAL A 159 8.01 11.36 38.34
C VAL A 159 8.48 12.80 38.53
N ASN A 160 9.58 13.17 37.86
CA ASN A 160 10.01 14.55 37.77
C ASN A 160 9.10 15.32 36.80
N TRP A 161 7.96 15.78 37.30
CA TRP A 161 6.96 16.49 36.50
C TRP A 161 7.46 17.80 35.88
N LEU A 162 8.52 18.40 36.42
CA LEU A 162 9.14 19.57 35.81
C LEU A 162 9.87 19.20 34.52
N GLU A 163 10.64 18.11 34.55
CA GLU A 163 11.35 17.59 33.37
C GLU A 163 10.37 17.08 32.32
N GLU A 164 9.36 16.30 32.72
CA GLU A 164 8.33 15.82 31.80
C GLU A 164 7.50 16.98 31.22
N GLY A 165 7.12 17.95 32.05
CA GLY A 165 6.48 19.19 31.61
C GLY A 165 7.32 19.94 30.57
N ALA A 166 8.63 20.05 30.79
CA ALA A 166 9.55 20.65 29.82
C ALA A 166 9.59 19.88 28.49
N ARG A 167 9.55 18.54 28.51
CA ARG A 167 9.46 17.71 27.29
C ARG A 167 8.18 17.98 26.50
N TYR A 168 7.01 18.06 27.17
CA TYR A 168 5.75 18.41 26.52
C TYR A 168 5.75 19.81 25.91
N VAL A 169 6.33 20.78 26.61
CA VAL A 169 6.49 22.15 26.10
C VAL A 169 7.42 22.18 24.89
N LEU A 170 8.59 21.52 24.96
CA LEU A 170 9.53 21.42 23.84
C LEU A 170 8.92 20.75 22.62
N LEU A 171 8.18 19.65 22.82
CA LEU A 171 7.45 18.96 21.75
C LEU A 171 6.42 19.89 21.09
N SER A 172 5.63 20.60 21.91
CA SER A 172 4.63 21.56 21.42
C SER A 172 5.28 22.71 20.66
N CYS A 173 6.34 23.32 21.21
CA CYS A 173 7.11 24.38 20.56
C CYS A 173 7.72 23.91 19.23
N GLY A 174 8.32 22.73 19.19
CA GLY A 174 8.90 22.15 17.98
C GLY A 174 7.84 21.92 16.89
N ILE A 175 6.65 21.44 17.26
CA ILE A 175 5.53 21.24 16.34
C ILE A 175 5.00 22.57 15.81
N LEU A 176 4.79 23.56 16.69
CA LEU A 176 4.32 24.88 16.27
C LEU A 176 5.34 25.57 15.36
N PHE A 177 6.63 25.42 15.67
CA PHE A 177 7.71 25.91 14.82
C PHE A 177 7.70 25.23 13.45
N PHE A 178 7.57 23.91 13.39
CA PHE A 178 7.46 23.15 12.16
C PHE A 178 6.23 23.57 11.33
N ILE A 179 5.05 23.67 11.95
CA ILE A 179 3.83 24.14 11.29
C ILE A 179 4.03 25.55 10.72
N SER A 180 4.70 26.43 11.47
CA SER A 180 4.94 27.81 11.05
C SER A 180 5.87 27.88 9.83
N ILE A 181 6.96 27.09 9.82
CA ILE A 181 7.88 26.99 8.69
C ILE A 181 7.20 26.40 7.46
N CYS A 182 6.37 25.36 7.65
CA CYS A 182 5.70 24.67 6.56
C CYS A 182 4.39 25.33 6.12
N ALA A 183 3.89 26.36 6.83
CA ALA A 183 2.65 27.05 6.51
C ALA A 183 2.57 27.57 5.05
N PRO A 184 3.65 28.10 4.44
CA PRO A 184 3.61 28.51 3.03
C PRO A 184 3.32 27.35 2.07
N LEU A 185 3.72 26.12 2.41
CA LEU A 185 3.53 24.94 1.58
C LEU A 185 2.06 24.51 1.47
N ARG A 186 1.19 25.00 2.36
CA ARG A 186 -0.26 24.81 2.27
C ARG A 186 -0.85 25.43 1.01
N ARG A 187 -0.32 26.58 0.60
CA ARG A 187 -0.83 27.32 -0.55
C ARG A 187 -0.73 26.46 -1.80
N ASP A 188 -1.85 26.34 -2.52
CA ASP A 188 -1.96 25.56 -3.75
C ASP A 188 -1.43 24.12 -3.59
N PHE A 189 -1.52 23.57 -2.37
CA PHE A 189 -1.06 22.22 -2.01
C PHE A 189 0.41 21.96 -2.40
N ALA A 190 1.28 22.97 -2.29
CA ALA A 190 2.69 22.87 -2.66
C ALA A 190 3.47 21.80 -1.87
N TYR A 191 2.97 21.35 -0.71
CA TYR A 191 3.53 20.22 0.01
C TYR A 191 3.43 18.90 -0.78
N VAL A 192 2.43 18.71 -1.65
CA VAL A 192 2.20 17.45 -2.37
C VAL A 192 3.41 17.03 -3.22
N PRO A 193 3.93 17.86 -4.15
CA PRO A 193 5.09 17.46 -4.95
C PRO A 193 6.35 17.22 -4.11
N ILE A 194 6.52 17.90 -2.96
CA ILE A 194 7.65 17.68 -2.06
C ILE A 194 7.55 16.28 -1.42
N LEU A 195 6.37 15.93 -0.90
CA LEU A 195 6.14 14.60 -0.33
C LEU A 195 6.24 13.50 -1.38
N LEU A 196 5.77 13.75 -2.61
CA LEU A 196 5.94 12.81 -3.72
C LEU A 196 7.42 12.63 -4.08
N ALA A 197 8.22 13.70 -4.09
CA ALA A 197 9.66 13.60 -4.33
C ALA A 197 10.37 12.78 -3.23
N LEU A 198 10.00 12.97 -1.96
CA LEU A 198 10.47 12.11 -0.86
C LEU A 198 10.09 10.65 -1.10
N VAL A 199 8.85 10.38 -1.50
CA VAL A 199 8.40 9.02 -1.82
C VAL A 199 9.14 8.46 -3.03
N SER A 200 9.47 9.24 -4.05
CA SER A 200 10.28 8.79 -5.18
C SER A 200 11.63 8.23 -4.72
N VAL A 201 12.27 8.86 -3.72
CA VAL A 201 13.51 8.36 -3.11
C VAL A 201 13.27 7.02 -2.38
N LEU A 202 12.16 6.88 -1.65
CA LEU A 202 11.81 5.63 -0.96
C LEU A 202 11.51 4.49 -1.94
N VAL A 203 10.77 4.78 -3.01
CA VAL A 203 10.47 3.85 -4.11
C VAL A 203 11.75 3.36 -4.77
N LEU A 204 12.65 4.29 -5.09
CA LEU A 204 13.98 3.98 -5.62
C LEU A 204 14.78 3.11 -4.65
N THR A 205 14.78 3.46 -3.37
CA THR A 205 15.52 2.72 -2.34
C THR A 205 15.03 1.28 -2.22
N MET A 206 13.72 1.08 -2.10
CA MET A 206 13.12 -0.26 -2.04
C MET A 206 13.46 -1.09 -3.29
N ALA A 207 13.36 -0.48 -4.48
CA ALA A 207 13.67 -1.15 -5.74
C ALA A 207 15.14 -1.57 -5.86
N ALA A 208 16.05 -0.80 -5.28
CA ALA A 208 17.50 -1.05 -5.32
C ALA A 208 17.95 -2.12 -4.30
N VAL A 209 17.36 -2.14 -3.11
CA VAL A 209 17.83 -3.01 -2.01
C VAL A 209 17.15 -4.37 -1.93
N SER A 210 16.00 -4.56 -2.56
CA SER A 210 15.27 -5.83 -2.48
C SER A 210 15.78 -6.85 -3.50
N ARG A 211 15.90 -8.12 -3.10
CA ARG A 211 16.33 -9.20 -4.01
C ARG A 211 15.26 -9.54 -5.05
N GLN A 212 15.66 -10.31 -6.06
CA GLN A 212 14.74 -10.93 -7.01
C GLN A 212 13.75 -11.84 -6.26
N ASN A 213 12.48 -11.81 -6.66
CA ASN A 213 11.42 -12.62 -6.07
C ASN A 213 11.19 -12.33 -4.57
N ALA A 214 11.51 -11.12 -4.11
CA ALA A 214 11.12 -10.64 -2.79
C ALA A 214 9.66 -10.14 -2.76
N HIS A 215 9.13 -9.76 -3.92
CA HIS A 215 7.83 -9.12 -4.07
C HIS A 215 6.79 -10.09 -4.68
N PRO A 216 5.50 -9.96 -4.33
CA PRO A 216 4.44 -10.83 -4.85
C PRO A 216 4.42 -10.91 -6.36
N ASP A 217 4.49 -12.13 -6.86
CA ASP A 217 4.38 -12.48 -8.28
C ASP A 217 5.42 -11.77 -9.18
N GLU A 218 6.43 -11.11 -8.63
CA GLU A 218 7.33 -10.27 -9.42
C GLU A 218 8.08 -11.09 -10.48
N TYR A 219 8.47 -12.32 -10.16
CA TYR A 219 9.22 -13.16 -11.10
C TYR A 219 8.49 -13.38 -12.45
N VAL A 220 7.16 -13.55 -12.45
CA VAL A 220 6.40 -13.67 -13.72
C VAL A 220 6.29 -12.34 -14.47
N HIS A 221 6.36 -11.21 -13.76
CA HIS A 221 6.43 -9.90 -14.41
C HIS A 221 7.81 -9.68 -15.05
N LEU A 222 8.88 -10.05 -14.35
CA LEU A 222 10.26 -9.97 -14.85
C LEU A 222 10.46 -10.85 -16.10
N GLN A 223 10.00 -12.10 -16.05
CA GLN A 223 10.11 -13.03 -17.18
C GLN A 223 9.37 -12.52 -18.42
N ALA A 224 8.15 -12.00 -18.25
CA ALA A 224 7.39 -11.47 -19.38
C ALA A 224 8.00 -10.18 -19.96
N ALA A 225 8.49 -9.28 -19.10
CA ALA A 225 9.19 -8.09 -19.55
C ALA A 225 10.53 -8.43 -20.23
N GLY A 226 11.27 -9.42 -19.71
CA GLY A 226 12.51 -9.91 -20.30
C GLY A 226 12.32 -10.42 -21.72
N TYR A 227 11.27 -11.21 -21.98
CA TYR A 227 10.92 -11.63 -23.34
C TYR A 227 10.72 -10.43 -24.29
N TYR A 228 10.02 -9.40 -23.84
CA TYR A 228 9.74 -8.22 -24.67
C TYR A 228 10.92 -7.25 -24.83
N ALA A 229 12.04 -7.46 -24.12
CA ALA A 229 13.27 -6.73 -24.41
C ALA A 229 13.66 -6.95 -25.89
N ASP A 230 13.68 -8.21 -26.32
CA ASP A 230 14.11 -8.58 -27.68
C ASP A 230 12.96 -8.78 -28.66
N ASN A 231 11.73 -9.00 -28.18
CA ASN A 231 10.59 -9.32 -29.04
C ASN A 231 9.59 -8.16 -29.16
N TRP A 232 8.93 -8.04 -30.30
CA TRP A 232 7.84 -7.07 -30.52
C TRP A 232 6.45 -7.72 -30.51
N LEU A 233 6.38 -9.00 -30.89
CA LEU A 233 5.16 -9.79 -30.93
C LEU A 233 5.09 -10.71 -29.70
N PRO A 234 3.87 -11.06 -29.22
CA PRO A 234 3.73 -12.11 -28.22
C PRO A 234 4.29 -13.43 -28.75
N PRO A 235 4.77 -14.32 -27.87
CA PRO A 235 5.19 -15.65 -28.28
C PRO A 235 3.99 -16.50 -28.67
N ARG A 236 4.26 -17.65 -29.29
CA ARG A 236 3.26 -18.70 -29.34
C ARG A 236 3.00 -19.22 -27.93
N VAL A 237 1.73 -19.38 -27.56
CA VAL A 237 1.32 -19.82 -26.22
C VAL A 237 1.92 -21.18 -25.84
N ASP A 238 2.05 -22.07 -26.83
CA ASP A 238 2.55 -23.44 -26.74
C ASP A 238 4.07 -23.56 -26.97
N ASP A 239 4.80 -22.45 -27.09
CA ASP A 239 6.24 -22.46 -27.31
C ASP A 239 6.99 -23.02 -26.09
N PRO A 240 7.79 -24.09 -26.23
CA PRO A 240 8.57 -24.65 -25.12
C PRO A 240 9.54 -23.64 -24.50
N SER A 241 10.02 -22.66 -25.26
CA SER A 241 10.99 -21.65 -24.81
C SER A 241 10.42 -20.64 -23.82
N ILE A 242 9.09 -20.59 -23.63
CA ILE A 242 8.43 -19.72 -22.66
C ILE A 242 7.81 -20.49 -21.50
N GLU A 243 7.99 -21.81 -21.41
CA GLU A 243 7.34 -22.65 -20.40
C GLU A 243 7.68 -22.21 -18.97
N GLN A 244 8.91 -21.75 -18.74
CA GLN A 244 9.39 -21.18 -17.48
C GLN A 244 8.66 -19.90 -17.04
N THR A 245 7.91 -19.26 -17.95
CA THR A 245 7.16 -18.02 -17.67
C THR A 245 5.79 -18.27 -17.03
N TYR A 246 5.35 -19.53 -16.99
CA TYR A 246 4.10 -19.91 -16.37
C TYR A 246 4.24 -19.97 -14.84
N SER A 247 3.32 -19.31 -14.15
CA SER A 247 3.23 -19.35 -12.68
C SER A 247 2.78 -20.71 -12.16
N VAL A 248 2.80 -20.90 -10.84
CA VAL A 248 2.22 -22.07 -10.17
C VAL A 248 0.73 -22.29 -10.49
N TYR A 249 0.03 -21.23 -10.94
CA TYR A 249 -1.36 -21.28 -11.39
C TYR A 249 -1.52 -21.75 -12.85
N GLY A 250 -0.41 -22.03 -13.56
CA GLY A 250 -0.40 -22.31 -14.99
C GLY A 250 -0.78 -21.09 -15.83
N VAL A 251 -0.48 -19.88 -15.34
CA VAL A 251 -0.76 -18.62 -16.06
C VAL A 251 0.54 -17.88 -16.31
N SER A 252 0.78 -17.52 -17.57
CA SER A 252 1.89 -16.63 -17.98
C SER A 252 1.38 -15.23 -18.28
N ARG A 253 2.16 -14.21 -17.89
CA ARG A 253 1.86 -12.81 -18.21
C ARG A 253 2.05 -12.49 -19.70
N LEU A 254 2.79 -13.32 -20.44
CA LEU A 254 2.93 -13.19 -21.90
C LEU A 254 1.62 -13.47 -22.65
N ASN A 255 0.73 -14.24 -22.03
CA ASN A 255 -0.60 -14.55 -22.56
C ASN A 255 -1.64 -13.47 -22.19
N ASN A 256 -1.23 -12.38 -21.52
CA ASN A 256 -2.13 -11.28 -21.22
C ASN A 256 -2.02 -10.18 -22.29
N GLY A 257 -3.15 -9.53 -22.59
CA GLY A 257 -3.19 -8.39 -23.52
C GLY A 257 -2.57 -7.09 -22.98
N GLU A 258 -2.01 -7.10 -21.77
CA GLU A 258 -1.45 -5.92 -21.11
C GLU A 258 -0.22 -5.40 -21.89
N ILE A 259 -0.25 -4.13 -22.29
CA ILE A 259 0.87 -3.48 -23.00
C ILE A 259 2.09 -3.21 -22.11
N TYR A 260 1.89 -3.25 -20.79
CA TYR A 260 2.90 -2.97 -19.77
C TYR A 260 4.23 -3.71 -20.02
N TYR A 261 4.18 -5.03 -20.24
CA TYR A 261 5.38 -5.85 -20.38
C TYR A 261 6.22 -5.48 -21.60
N LEU A 262 5.56 -5.08 -22.69
CA LEU A 262 6.25 -4.57 -23.88
C LEU A 262 7.03 -3.29 -23.54
N LEU A 263 6.38 -2.33 -22.86
CA LEU A 263 7.01 -1.05 -22.50
C LEU A 263 8.18 -1.23 -21.54
N VAL A 264 8.03 -2.09 -20.52
CA VAL A 264 9.11 -2.39 -19.56
C VAL A 264 10.29 -3.05 -20.27
N GLY A 265 10.05 -4.08 -21.08
CA GLY A 265 11.12 -4.76 -21.82
C GLY A 265 11.90 -3.82 -22.73
N LYS A 266 11.21 -2.95 -23.48
CA LYS A 266 11.86 -1.97 -24.35
C LYS A 266 12.65 -0.92 -23.57
N LEU A 267 12.15 -0.46 -22.42
CA LEU A 267 12.92 0.44 -21.57
C LEU A 267 14.16 -0.25 -21.00
N ALA A 268 14.03 -1.49 -20.50
CA ALA A 268 15.15 -2.24 -19.94
C ALA A 268 16.26 -2.44 -20.98
N LYS A 269 15.91 -2.75 -22.23
CA LYS A 269 16.86 -2.81 -23.36
C LYS A 269 17.50 -1.46 -23.66
N LEU A 270 16.73 -0.37 -23.62
CA LEU A 270 17.24 0.99 -23.87
C LEU A 270 18.29 1.41 -22.83
N VAL A 271 18.14 0.99 -21.58
CA VAL A 271 19.06 1.37 -20.48
C VAL A 271 20.22 0.39 -20.28
N GLN A 272 20.23 -0.75 -20.98
CA GLN A 272 21.28 -1.74 -20.91
C GLN A 272 22.71 -1.17 -21.16
N PRO A 273 22.93 -0.23 -22.10
CA PRO A 273 24.26 0.35 -22.33
C PRO A 273 24.86 1.11 -21.13
N PHE A 274 24.04 1.47 -20.13
CA PHE A 274 24.51 2.17 -18.93
C PHE A 274 25.00 1.22 -17.82
N ASN A 275 25.17 -0.08 -18.11
CA ASN A 275 25.62 -1.11 -17.16
C ASN A 275 24.76 -1.19 -15.88
N VAL A 276 23.47 -0.89 -16.02
CA VAL A 276 22.50 -1.01 -14.93
C VAL A 276 22.21 -2.50 -14.68
N PRO A 277 22.21 -2.99 -13.43
CA PRO A 277 21.87 -4.38 -13.13
C PRO A 277 20.51 -4.78 -13.71
N GLU A 278 20.41 -5.98 -14.29
CA GLU A 278 19.23 -6.44 -15.04
C GLU A 278 17.93 -6.36 -14.21
N LEU A 279 17.95 -6.83 -12.97
CA LEU A 279 16.78 -6.75 -12.09
C LEU A 279 16.33 -5.29 -11.90
N PHE A 280 17.28 -4.39 -11.70
CA PHE A 280 16.99 -2.98 -11.48
C PHE A 280 16.51 -2.29 -12.75
N SER A 281 17.03 -2.64 -13.93
CA SER A 281 16.59 -2.08 -15.22
C SER A 281 15.11 -2.40 -15.50
N LEU A 282 14.65 -3.60 -15.12
CA LEU A 282 13.25 -4.01 -15.23
C LEU A 282 12.32 -3.31 -14.21
N ARG A 283 12.84 -2.92 -13.04
CA ARG A 283 12.09 -2.12 -12.04
C ARG A 283 12.06 -0.64 -12.38
N LEU A 284 13.06 -0.14 -13.12
CA LEU A 284 13.26 1.28 -13.43
C LEU A 284 12.04 1.93 -14.08
N PHE A 285 11.31 1.18 -14.92
CA PHE A 285 10.08 1.69 -15.55
C PHE A 285 9.12 2.27 -14.51
N ASN A 286 8.77 1.50 -13.48
CA ASN A 286 7.84 1.94 -12.44
C ASN A 286 8.41 3.10 -11.61
N ILE A 287 9.70 3.10 -11.31
CA ILE A 287 10.37 4.21 -10.61
C ILE A 287 10.20 5.52 -11.42
N VAL A 288 10.45 5.46 -12.72
CA VAL A 288 10.30 6.60 -13.64
C VAL A 288 8.84 7.08 -13.69
N LEU A 289 7.86 6.16 -13.75
CA LEU A 289 6.45 6.55 -13.72
C LEU A 289 6.11 7.36 -12.47
N PHE A 290 6.59 6.94 -11.30
CA PHE A 290 6.33 7.67 -10.05
C PHE A 290 7.04 9.02 -10.01
N ALA A 291 8.29 9.10 -10.50
CA ALA A 291 9.00 10.36 -10.65
C ALA A 291 8.27 11.34 -11.58
N VAL A 292 7.69 10.86 -12.69
CA VAL A 292 6.88 11.67 -13.60
C VAL A 292 5.62 12.20 -12.90
N ILE A 293 4.96 11.42 -12.03
CA ILE A 293 3.83 11.91 -11.21
C ILE A 293 4.28 13.09 -10.34
N ALA A 294 5.42 12.95 -9.64
CA ALA A 294 5.96 14.01 -8.79
C ALA A 294 6.27 15.29 -9.59
N LEU A 295 6.94 15.15 -10.74
CA LEU A 295 7.27 16.27 -11.64
C LEU A 295 6.01 16.94 -12.22
N TYR A 296 5.01 16.13 -12.62
CA TYR A 296 3.75 16.65 -13.15
C TYR A 296 2.98 17.43 -12.08
N ALA A 297 2.94 16.92 -10.84
CA ALA A 297 2.34 17.61 -9.71
C ALA A 297 3.10 18.91 -9.36
N ALA A 298 4.43 18.94 -9.50
CA ALA A 298 5.21 20.16 -9.33
C ALA A 298 4.82 21.22 -10.37
N ALA A 299 4.68 20.81 -11.63
CA ALA A 299 4.38 21.69 -12.76
C ALA A 299 2.91 22.18 -12.84
N SER A 300 1.96 21.50 -12.19
CA SER A 300 0.53 21.79 -12.35
C SER A 300 -0.23 21.78 -11.02
N VAL A 301 -0.71 22.95 -10.59
CA VAL A 301 -1.50 23.10 -9.36
C VAL A 301 -2.74 22.18 -9.33
N PRO A 302 -3.59 22.09 -10.37
CA PRO A 302 -4.71 21.15 -10.34
C PRO A 302 -4.27 19.68 -10.24
N ALA A 303 -3.11 19.34 -10.79
CA ALA A 303 -2.59 17.97 -10.73
C ALA A 303 -2.11 17.58 -9.32
N ARG A 304 -1.70 18.55 -8.47
CA ARG A 304 -1.36 18.29 -7.06
C ARG A 304 -2.50 17.61 -6.32
N MET A 305 -3.72 18.09 -6.50
CA MET A 305 -4.89 17.49 -5.83
C MET A 305 -5.27 16.13 -6.40
N VAL A 306 -5.07 15.90 -7.70
CA VAL A 306 -5.21 14.56 -8.29
C VAL A 306 -4.15 13.61 -7.68
N ALA A 307 -2.94 14.11 -7.45
CA ALA A 307 -1.81 13.33 -6.94
C ALA A 307 -1.86 13.05 -5.43
N VAL A 308 -2.73 13.71 -4.66
CA VAL A 308 -2.87 13.47 -3.20
C VAL A 308 -3.11 11.99 -2.89
N VAL A 309 -3.83 11.28 -3.77
CA VAL A 309 -4.16 9.86 -3.55
C VAL A 309 -2.93 8.97 -3.46
N PHE A 310 -1.81 9.37 -4.09
CA PHE A 310 -0.54 8.65 -4.01
C PHE A 310 0.17 8.82 -2.66
N LEU A 311 -0.28 9.74 -1.80
CA LEU A 311 0.25 9.96 -0.45
C LEU A 311 -0.52 9.18 0.63
N LEU A 312 -1.64 8.56 0.27
CA LEU A 312 -2.59 8.01 1.23
C LEU A 312 -2.28 6.59 1.71
N SER A 313 -1.41 5.86 1.02
CA SER A 313 -1.09 4.47 1.38
C SER A 313 0.34 4.10 0.97
N PRO A 314 1.10 3.40 1.83
CA PRO A 314 2.44 2.95 1.48
C PRO A 314 2.41 1.79 0.49
N GLN A 315 1.28 1.10 0.36
CA GLN A 315 1.11 0.03 -0.62
C GLN A 315 1.17 0.58 -2.05
N ILE A 316 0.75 1.83 -2.27
CA ILE A 316 0.89 2.50 -3.56
C ILE A 316 2.38 2.64 -3.89
N TRP A 317 3.17 3.14 -2.95
CA TRP A 317 4.62 3.31 -3.13
C TRP A 317 5.29 1.96 -3.40
N TYR A 318 4.86 0.93 -2.68
CA TYR A 318 5.35 -0.42 -2.86
C TYR A 318 5.12 -0.93 -4.29
N LEU A 319 3.94 -0.72 -4.90
CA LEU A 319 3.70 -1.10 -6.29
C LEU A 319 4.68 -0.43 -7.28
N PHE A 320 5.05 0.83 -7.04
CA PHE A 320 6.02 1.53 -7.89
C PHE A 320 7.48 1.08 -7.63
N SER A 321 7.73 0.30 -6.58
CA SER A 321 9.07 -0.13 -6.17
C SER A 321 9.54 -1.45 -6.81
N TYR A 322 8.68 -2.15 -7.54
CA TYR A 322 9.01 -3.43 -8.15
C TYR A 322 8.29 -3.65 -9.48
N CYS A 323 8.66 -4.66 -10.25
CA CYS A 323 8.05 -4.89 -11.57
C CYS A 323 6.62 -5.45 -11.43
N VAL A 324 5.62 -4.59 -11.66
CA VAL A 324 4.19 -4.94 -11.62
C VAL A 324 3.36 -3.96 -12.45
N SER A 325 2.37 -4.48 -13.19
CA SER A 325 1.55 -3.68 -14.11
C SER A 325 0.54 -2.75 -13.42
N ASP A 326 0.25 -2.95 -12.13
CA ASP A 326 -0.67 -2.09 -11.38
C ASP A 326 -0.14 -0.66 -11.22
N ALA A 327 1.18 -0.48 -11.10
CA ALA A 327 1.81 0.84 -11.08
C ALA A 327 1.55 1.63 -12.37
N PHE A 328 1.65 0.94 -13.53
CA PHE A 328 1.33 1.53 -14.82
C PHE A 328 -0.16 1.86 -14.95
N GLY A 329 -1.06 1.00 -14.48
CA GLY A 329 -2.49 1.30 -14.43
C GLY A 329 -2.80 2.58 -13.66
N LEU A 330 -2.26 2.72 -12.45
CA LEU A 330 -2.40 3.94 -11.65
C LEU A 330 -1.83 5.18 -12.34
N PHE A 331 -0.67 5.06 -12.98
CA PHE A 331 -0.03 6.15 -13.71
C PHE A 331 -0.89 6.63 -14.89
N ILE A 332 -1.38 5.72 -15.73
CA ILE A 332 -2.23 6.05 -16.88
C ILE A 332 -3.55 6.67 -16.41
N CYS A 333 -4.15 6.16 -15.33
CA CYS A 333 -5.34 6.76 -14.74
C CYS A 333 -5.06 8.16 -14.16
N PHE A 334 -3.88 8.40 -13.58
CA PHE A 334 -3.47 9.74 -13.13
C PHE A 334 -3.39 10.73 -14.29
N LEU A 335 -2.79 10.35 -15.43
CA LEU A 335 -2.73 11.21 -16.61
C LEU A 335 -4.13 11.53 -17.13
N ALA A 336 -5.01 10.54 -17.24
CA ALA A 336 -6.39 10.73 -17.68
C ALA A 336 -7.20 11.59 -16.70
N ALA A 337 -6.98 11.42 -15.39
CA ALA A 337 -7.57 12.28 -14.37
C ALA A 337 -7.09 13.74 -14.49
N CYS A 338 -5.81 13.96 -14.77
CA CYS A 338 -5.27 15.29 -15.04
C CYS A 338 -5.87 15.93 -16.29
N GLU A 339 -6.05 15.16 -17.38
CA GLU A 339 -6.75 15.61 -18.59
C GLU A 339 -8.19 16.02 -18.29
N ALA A 340 -8.89 15.27 -17.43
CA ALA A 340 -10.26 15.58 -17.03
C ALA A 340 -10.36 16.85 -16.15
N VAL A 341 -9.40 17.08 -15.26
CA VAL A 341 -9.46 18.11 -14.21
C VAL A 341 -8.87 19.45 -14.64
N ARG A 342 -7.78 19.46 -15.40
CA ARG A 342 -7.06 20.69 -15.73
C ARG A 342 -7.84 21.51 -16.78
N PRO A 343 -8.19 22.79 -16.51
CA PRO A 343 -8.98 23.58 -17.47
C PRO A 343 -8.34 23.69 -18.86
N GLN A 344 -7.01 23.82 -18.92
CA GLN A 344 -6.23 23.97 -20.14
C GLN A 344 -5.59 22.63 -20.59
N SER A 345 -6.22 21.50 -20.28
CA SER A 345 -5.75 20.18 -20.74
C SER A 345 -5.90 20.01 -22.24
N CYS A 346 -5.27 18.97 -22.80
CA CYS A 346 -5.49 18.60 -24.18
C CYS A 346 -6.95 18.19 -24.40
N LEU A 347 -7.53 17.42 -23.48
CA LEU A 347 -8.94 17.00 -23.54
C LEU A 347 -9.92 18.19 -23.57
N ASN A 348 -9.81 19.10 -22.61
CA ASN A 348 -10.76 20.20 -22.48
C ASN A 348 -10.66 21.17 -23.67
N ARG A 349 -9.44 21.47 -24.15
CA ARG A 349 -9.24 22.29 -25.35
C ARG A 349 -9.70 21.58 -26.62
N PHE A 350 -9.43 20.28 -26.75
CA PHE A 350 -9.86 19.51 -27.91
C PHE A 350 -11.39 19.46 -28.06
N LEU A 351 -12.12 19.35 -26.94
CA LEU A 351 -13.57 19.27 -26.94
C LEU A 351 -14.26 20.64 -26.96
N PHE A 352 -13.79 21.59 -26.17
CA PHE A 352 -14.57 22.78 -25.81
C PHE A 352 -13.97 24.12 -26.26
N ASP A 353 -12.73 24.16 -26.75
CA ASP A 353 -12.10 25.40 -27.23
C ASP A 353 -12.31 25.53 -28.76
N PRO A 354 -13.15 26.47 -29.24
CA PRO A 354 -13.41 26.68 -30.66
C PRO A 354 -12.17 27.16 -31.41
N ASP A 355 -11.36 28.01 -30.77
CA ASP A 355 -10.19 28.67 -31.33
C ASP A 355 -8.93 27.80 -31.24
N TYR A 356 -9.08 26.56 -30.79
CA TYR A 356 -7.98 25.61 -30.72
C TYR A 356 -7.49 25.25 -32.14
N GLY A 357 -6.39 25.89 -32.55
CA GLY A 357 -5.86 25.81 -33.91
C GLY A 357 -5.70 24.37 -34.42
N GLY A 358 -6.01 24.16 -35.71
CA GLY A 358 -6.15 22.83 -36.32
C GLY A 358 -4.97 21.88 -36.06
N GLY A 359 -3.73 22.34 -36.27
CA GLY A 359 -2.53 21.51 -36.00
C GLY A 359 -2.38 21.10 -34.53
N ARG A 360 -2.65 22.01 -33.58
CA ARG A 360 -2.62 21.71 -32.14
C ARG A 360 -3.75 20.78 -31.73
N ARG A 361 -4.92 20.91 -32.36
CA ARG A 361 -6.07 20.01 -32.17
C ARG A 361 -5.75 18.60 -32.65
N SER A 362 -5.09 18.43 -33.79
CA SER A 362 -4.64 17.12 -34.28
C SER A 362 -3.65 16.45 -33.33
N LEU A 363 -2.62 17.19 -32.85
CA LEU A 363 -1.67 16.65 -31.87
C LEU A 363 -2.33 16.26 -30.55
N ALA A 364 -3.28 17.07 -30.06
CA ALA A 364 -4.08 16.71 -28.90
C ALA A 364 -4.92 15.45 -29.16
N GLY A 365 -5.52 15.32 -30.35
CA GLY A 365 -6.26 14.13 -30.76
C GLY A 365 -5.39 12.86 -30.71
N VAL A 366 -4.18 12.92 -31.25
CA VAL A 366 -3.20 11.81 -31.20
C VAL A 366 -2.89 11.44 -29.75
N TRP A 367 -2.53 12.42 -28.91
CA TRP A 367 -2.27 12.18 -27.49
C TRP A 367 -3.45 11.52 -26.76
N LEU A 368 -4.66 12.05 -26.93
CA LEU A 368 -5.86 11.54 -26.28
C LEU A 368 -6.24 10.14 -26.77
N THR A 369 -6.02 9.86 -28.06
CA THR A 369 -6.24 8.55 -28.66
C THR A 369 -5.27 7.52 -28.09
N VAL A 370 -3.99 7.85 -27.98
CA VAL A 370 -2.98 6.98 -27.35
C VAL A 370 -3.33 6.74 -25.89
N LEU A 371 -3.67 7.79 -25.13
CA LEU A 371 -4.04 7.67 -23.73
C LEU A 371 -5.28 6.77 -23.54
N LEU A 372 -6.30 6.93 -24.38
CA LEU A 372 -7.50 6.11 -24.34
C LEU A 372 -7.21 4.65 -24.74
N ALA A 373 -6.38 4.42 -25.75
CA ALA A 373 -5.96 3.06 -26.11
C ALA A 373 -5.19 2.37 -24.97
N LEU A 374 -4.30 3.10 -24.30
CA LEU A 374 -3.58 2.59 -23.12
C LEU A 374 -4.54 2.25 -21.97
N LEU A 375 -5.57 3.08 -21.72
CA LEU A 375 -6.62 2.78 -20.75
C LEU A 375 -7.36 1.47 -21.09
N LEU A 376 -7.72 1.26 -22.36
CA LEU A 376 -8.39 0.04 -22.83
C LEU A 376 -7.52 -1.21 -22.73
N LEU A 377 -6.19 -1.05 -22.69
CA LEU A 377 -5.21 -2.14 -22.52
C LEU A 377 -4.78 -2.37 -21.06
N LEU A 378 -5.40 -1.67 -20.10
CA LEU A 378 -5.21 -1.94 -18.68
C LEU A 378 -5.96 -3.21 -18.23
N LYS A 379 -5.66 -3.67 -17.01
CA LYS A 379 -6.42 -4.75 -16.37
C LYS A 379 -7.90 -4.36 -16.23
N ILE A 380 -8.76 -5.38 -16.32
CA ILE A 380 -10.21 -5.21 -16.24
C ILE A 380 -10.70 -4.51 -14.97
N ASN A 381 -9.99 -4.60 -13.85
CA ASN A 381 -10.37 -3.91 -12.62
C ASN A 381 -10.28 -2.38 -12.74
N TYR A 382 -9.56 -1.84 -13.75
CA TYR A 382 -9.51 -0.40 -14.03
C TYR A 382 -10.68 0.10 -14.89
N TYR A 383 -11.52 -0.78 -15.44
CA TYR A 383 -12.64 -0.38 -16.29
C TYR A 383 -13.70 0.48 -15.59
N PRO A 384 -14.00 0.30 -14.27
CA PRO A 384 -14.84 1.24 -13.53
C PRO A 384 -14.35 2.69 -13.61
N PHE A 385 -13.03 2.93 -13.58
CA PHE A 385 -12.48 4.28 -13.75
C PHE A 385 -12.68 4.80 -15.18
N ILE A 386 -12.53 3.94 -16.19
CA ILE A 386 -12.79 4.31 -17.59
C ILE A 386 -14.26 4.70 -17.78
N ALA A 387 -15.18 3.90 -17.21
CA ALA A 387 -16.62 4.21 -17.21
C ALA A 387 -16.92 5.53 -16.51
N PHE A 388 -16.31 5.77 -15.34
CA PHE A 388 -16.43 7.04 -14.63
C PHE A 388 -16.00 8.24 -15.48
N LEU A 389 -14.83 8.16 -16.13
CA LEU A 389 -14.34 9.21 -17.02
C LEU A 389 -15.24 9.41 -18.24
N ALA A 390 -15.70 8.33 -18.87
CA ALA A 390 -16.58 8.39 -20.02
C ALA A 390 -17.89 9.12 -19.67
N ILE A 391 -18.52 8.75 -18.55
CA ILE A 391 -19.75 9.40 -18.08
C ILE A 391 -19.49 10.89 -17.78
N LEU A 392 -18.38 11.21 -17.10
CA LEU A 392 -18.00 12.59 -16.80
C LEU A 392 -17.79 13.44 -18.06
N VAL A 393 -17.13 12.89 -19.09
CA VAL A 393 -16.86 13.60 -20.34
C VAL A 393 -18.14 13.77 -21.15
N CYS A 394 -18.94 12.70 -21.29
CA CYS A 394 -20.25 12.76 -21.95
C CYS A 394 -21.16 13.78 -21.28
N TRP A 395 -21.26 13.75 -19.94
CA TRP A 395 -22.05 14.70 -19.16
C TRP A 395 -21.66 16.15 -19.46
N ARG A 396 -20.36 16.47 -19.51
CA ARG A 396 -19.87 17.81 -19.84
C ARG A 396 -20.23 18.24 -21.27
N VAL A 397 -20.16 17.33 -22.24
CA VAL A 397 -20.60 17.62 -23.61
C VAL A 397 -22.11 17.84 -23.67
N PHE A 398 -22.91 17.08 -22.92
CA PHE A 398 -24.37 17.29 -22.89
C PHE A 398 -24.78 18.60 -22.22
N GLN A 399 -23.96 19.14 -21.31
CA GLN A 399 -24.21 20.44 -20.68
C GLN A 399 -23.90 21.64 -21.59
N SER A 400 -23.26 21.47 -22.75
CA SER A 400 -23.02 22.61 -23.65
C SER A 400 -24.36 23.13 -24.20
N SER A 401 -24.65 24.41 -23.97
CA SER A 401 -25.92 25.05 -24.38
C SER A 401 -26.07 25.16 -25.90
N ASP A 402 -24.95 25.16 -26.63
CA ASP A 402 -24.92 25.21 -28.08
C ASP A 402 -25.04 23.79 -28.69
N GLY A 403 -26.10 23.58 -29.48
CA GLY A 403 -26.38 22.31 -30.14
C GLY A 403 -25.31 21.89 -31.15
N GLU A 404 -24.65 22.83 -31.82
CA GLU A 404 -23.58 22.53 -32.77
C GLU A 404 -22.31 22.11 -32.05
N GLN A 405 -21.93 22.81 -30.98
CA GLN A 405 -20.79 22.42 -30.12
C GLN A 405 -21.01 21.05 -29.50
N ARG A 406 -22.23 20.76 -29.04
CA ARG A 406 -22.60 19.43 -28.53
C ARG A 406 -22.39 18.36 -29.59
N ARG A 407 -22.90 18.57 -30.82
CA ARG A 407 -22.75 17.63 -31.94
C ARG A 407 -21.28 17.43 -32.30
N ALA A 408 -20.51 18.51 -32.41
CA ALA A 408 -19.07 18.45 -32.71
C ALA A 408 -18.29 17.71 -31.62
N GLY A 409 -18.60 17.97 -30.34
CA GLY A 409 -18.01 17.28 -29.20
C GLY A 409 -18.29 15.77 -29.21
N LEU A 410 -19.54 15.36 -29.49
CA LEU A 410 -19.91 13.95 -29.61
C LEU A 410 -19.20 13.26 -30.78
N LEU A 411 -19.10 13.91 -31.95
CA LEU A 411 -18.36 13.36 -33.10
C LEU A 411 -16.87 13.20 -32.78
N ARG A 412 -16.27 14.19 -32.10
CA ARG A 412 -14.87 14.13 -31.65
C ARG A 412 -14.64 12.99 -30.67
N ILE A 413 -15.53 12.79 -29.70
CA ILE A 413 -15.46 11.65 -28.77
C ILE A 413 -15.59 10.33 -29.53
N GLY A 414 -16.57 10.22 -30.43
CA GLY A 414 -16.75 9.03 -31.27
C GLY A 414 -15.50 8.70 -32.09
N ALA A 415 -14.88 9.70 -32.71
CA ALA A 415 -13.62 9.54 -33.43
C ALA A 415 -12.49 9.06 -32.52
N LEU A 416 -12.32 9.65 -31.34
CA LEU A 416 -11.31 9.20 -30.36
C LEU A 416 -11.52 7.73 -29.96
N ILE A 417 -12.76 7.33 -29.69
CA ILE A 417 -13.10 5.94 -29.32
C ILE A 417 -12.78 4.98 -30.44
N ILE A 418 -13.16 5.29 -31.69
CA ILE A 418 -12.91 4.42 -32.83
C ILE A 418 -11.41 4.25 -33.05
N VAL A 419 -10.64 5.35 -33.11
CA VAL A 419 -9.19 5.26 -33.37
C VAL A 419 -8.46 4.59 -32.20
N ALA A 420 -8.86 4.87 -30.95
CA ALA A 420 -8.29 4.20 -29.78
C ALA A 420 -8.63 2.70 -29.76
N GLY A 421 -9.84 2.34 -30.14
CA GLY A 421 -10.29 0.94 -30.29
C GLY A 421 -9.52 0.20 -31.37
N LEU A 422 -9.24 0.85 -32.51
CA LEU A 422 -8.37 0.30 -33.56
C LEU A 422 -6.94 0.12 -33.04
N LEU A 423 -6.37 1.11 -32.35
CA LEU A 423 -5.02 1.04 -31.80
C LEU A 423 -4.88 -0.06 -30.73
N ALA A 424 -5.84 -0.18 -29.81
CA ALA A 424 -5.89 -1.29 -28.87
C ALA A 424 -6.12 -2.64 -29.59
N GLY A 425 -6.95 -2.62 -30.64
CA GLY A 425 -7.22 -3.74 -31.52
C GLY A 425 -5.99 -4.25 -32.25
N VAL A 426 -5.01 -3.40 -32.58
CA VAL A 426 -3.72 -3.85 -33.14
C VAL A 426 -2.98 -4.78 -32.18
N ARG A 427 -2.97 -4.46 -30.88
CA ARG A 427 -2.31 -5.31 -29.87
C ARG A 427 -3.00 -6.66 -29.72
N ILE A 428 -4.32 -6.68 -29.70
CA ILE A 428 -5.14 -7.90 -29.62
C ILE A 428 -5.01 -8.70 -30.92
N GLY A 429 -5.07 -8.03 -32.06
CA GLY A 429 -4.93 -8.63 -33.39
C GLY A 429 -3.55 -9.26 -33.60
N ALA A 430 -2.48 -8.63 -33.13
CA ALA A 430 -1.13 -9.20 -33.16
C ALA A 430 -1.03 -10.51 -32.36
N ASP A 431 -1.78 -10.63 -31.27
CA ASP A 431 -1.84 -11.87 -30.48
C ASP A 431 -2.59 -12.97 -31.23
N TYR A 432 -3.76 -12.67 -31.81
CA TYR A 432 -4.50 -13.62 -32.65
C TYR A 432 -3.77 -13.97 -33.95
N TYR A 433 -2.96 -13.06 -34.50
CA TYR A 433 -2.12 -13.32 -35.67
C TYR A 433 -1.06 -14.39 -35.36
N VAL A 434 -0.43 -14.34 -34.19
CA VAL A 434 0.57 -15.33 -33.76
C VAL A 434 -0.08 -16.63 -33.29
N ASN A 435 -1.16 -16.54 -32.52
CA ASN A 435 -1.72 -17.67 -31.78
C ASN A 435 -2.95 -18.32 -32.41
N GLY A 436 -3.51 -17.76 -33.48
CA GLY A 436 -4.71 -18.28 -34.13
C GLY A 436 -6.00 -18.07 -33.32
N LEU A 437 -7.13 -18.50 -33.89
CA LEU A 437 -8.45 -18.41 -33.23
C LEU A 437 -8.59 -19.44 -32.08
N ASP A 438 -7.81 -20.52 -32.12
CA ASP A 438 -7.68 -21.58 -31.11
C ASP A 438 -6.84 -21.17 -29.88
N ARG A 439 -6.41 -19.90 -29.81
CA ARG A 439 -5.61 -19.34 -28.71
C ARG A 439 -6.13 -19.73 -27.31
N GLN A 440 -7.44 -19.66 -27.07
CA GLN A 440 -7.99 -19.97 -25.75
C GLN A 440 -7.81 -21.45 -25.38
N GLU A 441 -7.90 -22.34 -26.37
CA GLU A 441 -7.65 -23.77 -26.19
C GLU A 441 -6.18 -24.02 -25.88
N LYS A 442 -5.27 -23.33 -26.59
CA LYS A 442 -3.82 -23.38 -26.28
C LYS A 442 -3.52 -22.91 -24.86
N VAL A 443 -4.13 -21.81 -24.42
CA VAL A 443 -3.94 -21.29 -23.05
C VAL A 443 -4.47 -22.28 -22.02
N ALA A 444 -5.63 -22.89 -22.25
CA ALA A 444 -6.19 -23.91 -21.36
C ALA A 444 -5.32 -25.17 -21.31
N ALA A 445 -4.80 -25.63 -22.45
CA ALA A 445 -3.89 -26.76 -22.52
C ALA A 445 -2.56 -26.49 -21.79
N MET A 446 -2.00 -25.29 -21.94
CA MET A 446 -0.79 -24.90 -21.22
C MET A 446 -1.02 -24.71 -19.73
N GLN A 447 -2.19 -24.21 -19.32
CA GLN A 447 -2.56 -24.15 -17.91
C GLN A 447 -2.65 -25.56 -17.30
N GLU A 448 -3.23 -26.50 -18.03
CA GLU A 448 -3.29 -27.91 -17.63
C GLU A 448 -1.90 -28.57 -17.63
N LYS A 449 -1.01 -28.20 -18.54
CA LYS A 449 0.37 -28.73 -18.56
C LYS A 449 1.20 -28.21 -17.38
N THR A 450 1.18 -26.90 -17.15
CA THR A 450 2.18 -26.18 -16.32
C THR A 450 1.72 -25.88 -14.90
N ALA A 451 0.42 -25.86 -14.61
CA ALA A 451 -0.07 -25.57 -13.27
C ALA A 451 0.39 -26.64 -12.27
N HIS A 452 0.80 -26.20 -11.09
CA HIS A 452 1.04 -27.09 -9.96
C HIS A 452 -0.23 -27.87 -9.63
N ARG A 453 -0.09 -29.12 -9.15
CA ARG A 453 -1.23 -30.03 -8.89
C ARG A 453 -2.38 -29.37 -8.11
N TRP A 454 -2.07 -28.52 -7.12
CA TRP A 454 -3.10 -27.84 -6.33
C TRP A 454 -3.90 -26.76 -7.06
N TYR A 455 -3.39 -26.23 -8.17
CA TYR A 455 -4.01 -25.16 -8.97
C TYR A 455 -4.47 -25.63 -10.34
N LYS A 456 -4.05 -26.82 -10.74
CA LYS A 456 -4.37 -27.48 -12.01
C LYS A 456 -5.88 -27.63 -12.24
N PRO A 457 -6.44 -27.20 -13.39
CA PRO A 457 -7.88 -27.29 -13.68
C PRO A 457 -8.47 -28.70 -13.51
N SER A 458 -7.82 -29.74 -14.02
CA SER A 458 -8.29 -31.14 -13.92
C SER A 458 -8.28 -31.75 -12.52
N THR A 459 -7.57 -31.13 -11.56
CA THR A 459 -7.47 -31.68 -10.20
C THR A 459 -8.80 -31.58 -9.47
N GLU A 460 -9.26 -32.69 -8.90
CA GLU A 460 -10.50 -32.77 -8.11
C GLU A 460 -10.52 -31.72 -6.99
N LEU A 461 -11.69 -31.14 -6.70
CA LEU A 461 -11.83 -30.00 -5.79
C LEU A 461 -11.17 -30.22 -4.42
N HIS A 462 -11.33 -31.40 -3.81
CA HIS A 462 -10.75 -31.69 -2.50
C HIS A 462 -9.21 -31.80 -2.50
N LYS A 463 -8.59 -31.98 -3.67
CA LYS A 463 -7.12 -32.00 -3.87
C LYS A 463 -6.56 -30.64 -4.32
N LYS A 464 -7.42 -29.68 -4.68
CA LYS A 464 -7.01 -28.30 -5.01
C LYS A 464 -6.63 -27.52 -3.76
N HIS A 465 -5.90 -26.42 -3.93
CA HIS A 465 -5.55 -25.50 -2.86
C HIS A 465 -6.81 -25.03 -2.11
N ILE A 466 -6.72 -24.94 -0.79
CA ILE A 466 -7.85 -24.67 0.12
C ILE A 466 -8.54 -23.33 -0.16
N GLY A 467 -7.80 -22.34 -0.66
CA GLY A 467 -8.33 -21.02 -1.02
C GLY A 467 -9.13 -20.96 -2.33
N LEU A 468 -9.12 -22.02 -3.14
CA LEU A 468 -9.84 -22.05 -4.42
C LEU A 468 -11.29 -22.50 -4.24
N PHE A 469 -12.18 -21.88 -5.01
CA PHE A 469 -13.60 -22.24 -5.15
C PHE A 469 -14.35 -22.40 -3.82
N LEU A 470 -14.16 -21.47 -2.86
CA LEU A 470 -14.78 -21.51 -1.54
C LEU A 470 -16.31 -21.72 -1.59
N LYS A 471 -17.01 -21.06 -2.52
CA LYS A 471 -18.44 -21.28 -2.74
C LYS A 471 -18.77 -22.74 -3.05
N GLN A 472 -17.98 -23.40 -3.90
CA GLN A 472 -18.19 -24.81 -4.27
C GLN A 472 -17.84 -25.76 -3.12
N ARG A 473 -16.96 -25.33 -2.20
CA ARG A 473 -16.63 -26.05 -0.96
C ARG A 473 -17.67 -25.88 0.14
N GLY A 474 -18.76 -25.15 -0.11
CA GLY A 474 -19.83 -24.92 0.85
C GLY A 474 -19.65 -23.70 1.75
N THR A 475 -18.54 -22.94 1.61
CA THR A 475 -18.34 -21.71 2.38
C THR A 475 -19.39 -20.68 1.98
N THR A 476 -20.14 -20.19 2.95
CA THR A 476 -21.16 -19.16 2.70
C THR A 476 -20.54 -17.76 2.60
N LEU A 477 -21.22 -16.81 1.96
CA LEU A 477 -20.72 -15.44 1.88
C LEU A 477 -20.54 -14.78 3.28
N PRO A 478 -21.46 -14.95 4.25
CA PRO A 478 -21.25 -14.47 5.62
C PRO A 478 -20.02 -15.08 6.30
N GLU A 479 -19.75 -16.36 6.07
CA GLU A 479 -18.57 -17.05 6.57
C GLU A 479 -17.28 -16.48 5.96
N MET A 480 -17.28 -16.18 4.66
CA MET A 480 -16.15 -15.51 4.01
C MET A 480 -15.88 -14.12 4.59
N VAL A 481 -16.93 -13.37 4.93
CA VAL A 481 -16.80 -12.04 5.50
C VAL A 481 -16.33 -12.09 6.96
N LYS A 482 -16.93 -12.96 7.78
CA LYS A 482 -16.69 -13.01 9.23
C LYS A 482 -15.52 -13.89 9.62
N ASN A 483 -15.50 -15.15 9.15
CA ASN A 483 -14.52 -16.15 9.57
C ASN A 483 -13.22 -16.00 8.79
N HIS A 484 -13.30 -15.79 7.47
CA HIS A 484 -12.13 -15.52 6.64
C HIS A 484 -11.71 -14.04 6.64
N ARG A 485 -12.41 -13.17 7.38
CA ARG A 485 -12.06 -11.76 7.62
C ARG A 485 -11.69 -11.00 6.35
N TRP A 486 -12.41 -11.22 5.24
CA TRP A 486 -12.03 -10.72 3.92
C TRP A 486 -11.79 -9.20 3.87
N PHE A 487 -12.65 -8.41 4.52
CA PHE A 487 -12.50 -6.95 4.56
C PHE A 487 -11.23 -6.51 5.29
N GLU A 488 -10.84 -7.23 6.34
CA GLU A 488 -9.66 -6.90 7.11
C GLU A 488 -8.40 -7.21 6.32
N HIS A 489 -8.28 -8.39 5.72
CA HIS A 489 -7.15 -8.74 4.87
C HIS A 489 -7.03 -7.80 3.66
N THR A 490 -8.17 -7.42 3.06
CA THR A 490 -8.20 -6.45 1.95
C THR A 490 -7.72 -5.08 2.40
N LEU A 491 -8.11 -4.62 3.60
CA LEU A 491 -7.64 -3.37 4.16
C LEU A 491 -6.15 -3.42 4.48
N GLN A 492 -5.70 -4.40 5.26
CA GLN A 492 -4.31 -4.54 5.69
C GLN A 492 -3.35 -4.60 4.50
N SER A 493 -3.68 -5.41 3.49
CA SER A 493 -2.90 -5.48 2.25
C SER A 493 -3.00 -4.22 1.39
N GLY A 494 -4.06 -3.42 1.54
CA GLY A 494 -4.20 -2.12 0.88
C GLY A 494 -3.42 -0.98 1.54
N VAL A 495 -2.97 -1.14 2.80
CA VAL A 495 -2.36 -0.07 3.60
C VAL A 495 -0.97 -0.43 4.18
N GLY A 496 -0.36 -1.49 3.67
CA GLY A 496 1.02 -1.87 4.00
C GLY A 496 1.12 -3.31 4.50
N MET A 497 1.02 -4.25 3.56
CA MET A 497 1.44 -5.64 3.76
C MET A 497 2.34 -6.03 2.60
N TYR A 498 3.56 -6.45 2.92
CA TYR A 498 4.67 -6.56 1.98
C TYR A 498 5.18 -8.00 1.86
N GLY A 499 6.10 -8.21 0.92
CA GLY A 499 6.50 -9.55 0.51
C GLY A 499 5.29 -10.37 0.09
N TYR A 500 5.35 -11.69 0.21
CA TYR A 500 4.24 -12.61 -0.03
C TYR A 500 3.19 -12.57 1.11
N PHE A 501 2.77 -11.38 1.51
CA PHE A 501 1.85 -11.14 2.63
C PHE A 501 2.39 -11.62 3.99
N THR A 502 3.71 -11.70 4.12
CA THR A 502 4.40 -12.18 5.34
C THR A 502 5.00 -11.05 6.18
N ILE A 503 5.10 -9.84 5.60
CA ILE A 503 5.63 -8.66 6.28
C ILE A 503 4.46 -7.74 6.59
N ALA A 504 3.99 -7.77 7.84
CA ALA A 504 2.86 -7.00 8.32
C ALA A 504 3.24 -6.15 9.54
N ALA A 505 2.58 -5.00 9.69
CA ALA A 505 2.70 -4.15 10.87
C ALA A 505 1.89 -4.74 12.04
N PRO A 506 2.09 -4.25 13.28
CA PRO A 506 1.25 -4.65 14.42
C PRO A 506 -0.22 -4.26 14.21
N GLU A 507 -1.15 -5.02 14.81
CA GLU A 507 -2.60 -4.81 14.62
C GLU A 507 -3.05 -3.37 14.94
N PHE A 508 -2.48 -2.75 15.96
CA PHE A 508 -2.77 -1.36 16.31
C PHE A 508 -2.52 -0.38 15.15
N TYR A 509 -1.48 -0.59 14.34
CA TYR A 509 -1.21 0.23 13.16
C TYR A 509 -2.39 0.18 12.19
N TYR A 510 -2.90 -1.01 11.89
CA TYR A 510 -4.02 -1.18 10.96
C TYR A 510 -5.32 -0.61 11.51
N GLN A 511 -5.56 -0.73 12.81
CA GLN A 511 -6.72 -0.11 13.45
C GLN A 511 -6.67 1.41 13.38
N LEU A 512 -5.52 2.02 13.68
CA LEU A 512 -5.32 3.46 13.58
C LEU A 512 -5.49 3.95 12.13
N PHE A 513 -4.87 3.24 11.17
CA PHE A 513 -4.99 3.56 9.76
C PHE A 513 -6.44 3.48 9.27
N LYS A 514 -7.18 2.44 9.68
CA LYS A 514 -8.60 2.26 9.36
C LYS A 514 -9.44 3.45 9.77
N TRP A 515 -9.32 3.89 11.02
CA TRP A 515 -10.13 4.98 11.55
C TRP A 515 -9.74 6.34 10.93
N LEU A 516 -8.45 6.57 10.68
CA LEU A 516 -8.01 7.77 9.98
C LEU A 516 -8.46 7.81 8.52
N LEU A 517 -8.43 6.66 7.83
CA LEU A 517 -8.95 6.56 6.47
C LEU A 517 -10.47 6.79 6.45
N ALA A 518 -11.20 6.24 7.42
CA ALA A 518 -12.64 6.48 7.57
C ALA A 518 -12.93 7.97 7.81
N LEU A 519 -12.20 8.62 8.72
CA LEU A 519 -12.31 10.05 8.97
C LEU A 519 -12.01 10.88 7.71
N PHE A 520 -10.93 10.55 7.01
CA PHE A 520 -10.57 11.20 5.74
C PHE A 520 -11.70 11.08 4.71
N LEU A 521 -12.26 9.88 4.54
CA LEU A 521 -13.38 9.65 3.62
C LEU A 521 -14.63 10.43 4.04
N VAL A 522 -14.97 10.46 5.33
CA VAL A 522 -16.10 11.27 5.84
C VAL A 522 -15.87 12.75 5.53
N VAL A 523 -14.69 13.30 5.82
CA VAL A 523 -14.36 14.71 5.52
C VAL A 523 -14.51 15.00 4.03
N VAL A 524 -13.99 14.12 3.16
CA VAL A 524 -14.08 14.30 1.70
C VAL A 524 -15.53 14.21 1.22
N LEU A 525 -16.24 13.15 1.57
CA LEU A 525 -17.62 12.91 1.12
C LEU A 525 -18.56 13.99 1.63
N THR A 526 -18.50 14.36 2.91
CA THR A 526 -19.32 15.45 3.46
C THR A 526 -19.02 16.77 2.75
N THR A 527 -17.74 17.08 2.48
CA THR A 527 -17.37 18.31 1.76
C THR A 527 -17.95 18.32 0.34
N LEU A 528 -17.83 17.21 -0.41
CA LEU A 528 -18.35 17.12 -1.77
C LEU A 528 -19.88 17.12 -1.83
N LEU A 529 -20.55 16.36 -0.97
CA LEU A 529 -22.00 16.22 -0.99
C LEU A 529 -22.73 17.46 -0.47
N VAL A 530 -22.15 18.16 0.52
CA VAL A 530 -22.78 19.33 1.14
C VAL A 530 -22.35 20.64 0.46
N ARG A 531 -21.08 20.77 0.07
CA ARG A 531 -20.51 22.03 -0.46
C ARG A 531 -20.15 21.97 -1.95
N GLY A 532 -20.21 20.80 -2.58
CA GLY A 532 -19.77 20.61 -3.96
C GLY A 532 -20.77 21.05 -5.03
N GLY A 533 -22.02 21.32 -4.66
CA GLY A 533 -23.09 21.59 -5.63
C GLY A 533 -23.51 20.33 -6.42
N PRO A 534 -24.54 20.43 -7.29
CA PRO A 534 -25.21 19.27 -7.87
C PRO A 534 -24.29 18.42 -8.75
N GLU A 535 -23.40 19.03 -9.54
CA GLU A 535 -22.47 18.29 -10.41
C GLU A 535 -21.50 17.43 -9.58
N ASN A 536 -20.82 18.02 -8.59
CA ASN A 536 -19.87 17.27 -7.77
C ASN A 536 -20.57 16.23 -6.90
N THR A 537 -21.78 16.51 -6.42
CA THR A 537 -22.62 15.52 -5.71
C THR A 537 -22.93 14.33 -6.60
N LEU A 538 -23.40 14.53 -7.82
CA LEU A 538 -23.71 13.45 -8.76
C LEU A 538 -22.48 12.61 -9.11
N LEU A 539 -21.35 13.27 -9.38
CA LEU A 539 -20.08 12.58 -9.65
C LEU A 539 -19.58 11.79 -8.44
N THR A 540 -19.78 12.31 -7.22
CA THR A 540 -19.43 11.61 -5.98
C THR A 540 -20.28 10.36 -5.79
N LEU A 541 -21.58 10.44 -6.04
CA LEU A 541 -22.49 9.29 -5.98
C LEU A 541 -22.14 8.24 -7.05
N LEU A 542 -21.79 8.68 -8.27
CA LEU A 542 -21.34 7.78 -9.33
C LEU A 542 -20.04 7.06 -8.94
N ALA A 543 -19.04 7.79 -8.43
CA ALA A 543 -17.79 7.20 -7.97
C ALA A 543 -18.02 6.20 -6.82
N ALA A 544 -18.91 6.53 -5.88
CA ALA A 544 -19.29 5.63 -4.80
C ALA A 544 -19.96 4.35 -5.32
N CYS A 545 -20.90 4.46 -6.27
CA CYS A 545 -21.56 3.33 -6.91
C CYS A 545 -20.55 2.41 -7.63
N LEU A 546 -19.65 2.98 -8.43
CA LEU A 546 -18.61 2.21 -9.14
C LEU A 546 -17.60 1.57 -8.19
N THR A 547 -17.29 2.24 -7.07
CA THR A 547 -16.44 1.68 -6.01
C THR A 547 -17.11 0.49 -5.33
N LEU A 548 -18.41 0.59 -5.01
CA LEU A 548 -19.20 -0.51 -4.44
C LEU A 548 -19.30 -1.69 -5.42
N ALA A 549 -19.49 -1.42 -6.71
CA ALA A 549 -19.50 -2.47 -7.75
C ALA A 549 -18.14 -3.19 -7.83
N LEU A 550 -17.02 -2.43 -7.78
CA LEU A 550 -15.67 -3.00 -7.77
C LEU A 550 -15.42 -3.85 -6.51
N LEU A 551 -15.86 -3.37 -5.35
CA LEU A 551 -15.79 -4.11 -4.08
C LEU A 551 -16.58 -5.42 -4.17
N GLY A 552 -17.81 -5.36 -4.68
CA GLY A 552 -18.66 -6.53 -4.89
C GLY A 552 -18.04 -7.54 -5.87
N ALA A 553 -17.44 -7.07 -6.96
CA ALA A 553 -16.74 -7.92 -7.92
C ALA A 553 -15.52 -8.61 -7.32
N ALA A 554 -14.71 -7.88 -6.53
CA ALA A 554 -13.54 -8.45 -5.85
C ALA A 554 -13.93 -9.48 -4.79
N LEU A 555 -14.98 -9.20 -4.02
CA LEU A 555 -15.56 -10.12 -3.04
C LEU A 555 -16.10 -11.38 -3.72
N HIS A 556 -16.89 -11.21 -4.78
CA HIS A 556 -17.46 -12.32 -5.55
C HIS A 556 -16.38 -13.21 -6.17
N ARG A 557 -15.34 -12.61 -6.76
CA ARG A 557 -14.21 -13.37 -7.32
C ARG A 557 -13.43 -14.12 -6.24
N SER A 558 -13.24 -13.53 -5.06
CA SER A 558 -12.61 -14.18 -3.91
C SER A 558 -13.41 -15.39 -3.41
N TRP A 559 -14.74 -15.31 -3.52
CA TRP A 559 -15.63 -16.38 -3.10
C TRP A 559 -15.73 -17.52 -4.12
N THR A 560 -15.71 -17.19 -5.41
CA THR A 560 -16.04 -18.13 -6.48
C THR A 560 -14.84 -18.73 -7.19
N VAL A 561 -13.68 -18.06 -7.18
CA VAL A 561 -12.51 -18.46 -7.97
C VAL A 561 -11.32 -18.75 -7.06
N ASP A 562 -10.74 -17.71 -6.47
CA ASP A 562 -9.54 -17.81 -5.63
C ASP A 562 -9.60 -16.75 -4.55
N PHE A 563 -9.45 -17.16 -3.29
CA PHE A 563 -9.48 -16.28 -2.13
C PHE A 563 -8.27 -15.33 -2.14
N GLN A 564 -8.48 -14.16 -2.76
CA GLN A 564 -7.48 -13.12 -2.90
C GLN A 564 -8.00 -11.80 -2.32
N ALA A 565 -8.04 -11.74 -0.98
CA ALA A 565 -8.40 -10.54 -0.23
C ALA A 565 -7.30 -9.47 -0.30
N GLN A 566 -7.02 -8.95 -1.50
CA GLN A 566 -5.92 -8.03 -1.78
C GLN A 566 -6.42 -6.61 -2.09
N GLY A 567 -6.00 -5.63 -1.30
CA GLY A 567 -6.39 -4.23 -1.46
C GLY A 567 -6.00 -3.62 -2.81
N ARG A 568 -4.90 -4.09 -3.45
CA ARG A 568 -4.45 -3.58 -4.75
C ARG A 568 -5.51 -3.71 -5.86
N TYR A 569 -6.43 -4.66 -5.76
CA TYR A 569 -7.52 -4.81 -6.73
C TYR A 569 -8.54 -3.67 -6.69
N LEU A 570 -8.62 -2.97 -5.56
CA LEU A 570 -9.53 -1.83 -5.34
C LEU A 570 -8.89 -0.48 -5.66
N PHE A 571 -7.57 -0.42 -5.96
CA PHE A 571 -6.86 0.82 -6.26
C PHE A 571 -7.40 1.67 -7.42
N PRO A 572 -8.15 1.12 -8.41
CA PRO A 572 -8.89 1.93 -9.38
C PRO A 572 -9.88 2.94 -8.76
N MET A 573 -10.26 2.80 -7.48
CA MET A 573 -11.02 3.82 -6.76
C MET A 573 -10.22 5.10 -6.49
N LEU A 574 -8.90 5.00 -6.39
CA LEU A 574 -8.03 6.14 -6.06
C LEU A 574 -7.98 7.18 -7.18
N PRO A 575 -7.82 6.82 -8.48
CA PRO A 575 -7.95 7.81 -9.54
C PRO A 575 -9.34 8.48 -9.63
N MET A 576 -10.43 7.77 -9.32
CA MET A 576 -11.78 8.39 -9.24
C MET A 576 -11.81 9.46 -8.15
N LEU A 577 -11.29 9.13 -6.96
CA LEU A 577 -11.12 10.08 -5.86
C LEU A 577 -10.23 11.27 -6.26
N GLY A 578 -9.13 11.03 -6.98
CA GLY A 578 -8.24 12.06 -7.49
C GLY A 578 -8.94 13.05 -8.43
N VAL A 579 -9.84 12.57 -9.29
CA VAL A 579 -10.66 13.44 -10.15
C VAL A 579 -11.59 14.32 -9.32
N LEU A 580 -12.28 13.75 -8.33
CA LEU A 580 -13.19 14.49 -7.44
C LEU A 580 -12.44 15.58 -6.66
N LEU A 581 -11.31 15.21 -6.04
CA LEU A 581 -10.45 16.13 -5.31
C LEU A 581 -9.89 17.23 -6.22
N GLY A 582 -9.46 16.87 -7.43
CA GLY A 582 -8.92 17.81 -8.41
C GLY A 582 -9.95 18.83 -8.91
N LYS A 583 -11.16 18.38 -9.26
CA LYS A 583 -12.26 19.25 -9.71
C LYS A 583 -12.72 20.19 -8.59
N ALA A 584 -12.88 19.65 -7.38
CA ALA A 584 -13.37 20.39 -6.22
C ALA A 584 -12.24 20.95 -5.32
N ARG A 585 -11.02 21.15 -5.86
CA ARG A 585 -9.83 21.53 -5.07
C ARG A 585 -10.01 22.75 -4.16
N HIS A 586 -10.82 23.71 -4.59
CA HIS A 586 -11.08 24.94 -3.85
C HIS A 586 -11.83 24.70 -2.52
N LEU A 587 -12.49 23.54 -2.38
CA LEU A 587 -13.18 23.13 -1.16
C LEU A 587 -12.24 22.49 -0.12
N PHE A 588 -11.02 22.11 -0.53
CA PHE A 588 -10.11 21.28 0.28
C PHE A 588 -8.93 22.03 0.89
N ASP A 589 -8.89 23.36 0.80
CA ASP A 589 -7.93 24.17 1.56
C ASP A 589 -8.34 24.30 3.04
N SER A 590 -8.77 23.20 3.65
CA SER A 590 -9.09 23.15 5.08
C SER A 590 -7.96 22.49 5.86
N ARG A 591 -7.70 23.01 7.06
CA ARG A 591 -6.65 22.45 7.93
C ARG A 591 -6.95 21.00 8.33
N LEU A 592 -8.22 20.64 8.48
CA LEU A 592 -8.65 19.27 8.79
C LEU A 592 -8.30 18.29 7.66
N PHE A 593 -8.55 18.67 6.40
CA PHE A 593 -8.19 17.84 5.25
C PHE A 593 -6.68 17.60 5.20
N ILE A 594 -5.89 18.68 5.34
CA ILE A 594 -4.42 18.59 5.33
C ILE A 594 -3.92 17.74 6.49
N LEU A 595 -4.50 17.88 7.68
CA LEU A 595 -4.18 17.06 8.86
C LEU A 595 -4.43 15.57 8.58
N CYS A 596 -5.56 15.22 7.97
CA CYS A 596 -5.87 13.83 7.62
C CYS A 596 -4.86 13.27 6.62
N VAL A 597 -4.54 14.01 5.55
CA VAL A 597 -3.54 13.61 4.55
C VAL A 597 -2.17 13.44 5.21
N ALA A 598 -1.76 14.37 6.08
CA ALA A 598 -0.48 14.31 6.78
C ALA A 598 -0.38 13.08 7.70
N HIS A 599 -1.44 12.74 8.45
CA HIS A 599 -1.42 11.56 9.32
C HIS A 599 -1.38 10.25 8.53
N LEU A 600 -2.17 10.15 7.45
CA LEU A 600 -2.10 9.00 6.54
C LEU A 600 -0.72 8.87 5.91
N PHE A 601 -0.11 9.98 5.52
CA PHE A 601 1.25 10.01 4.99
C PHE A 601 2.29 9.56 6.03
N ILE A 602 2.22 10.04 7.27
CA ILE A 602 3.15 9.66 8.35
C ILE A 602 3.02 8.17 8.67
N LEU A 603 1.80 7.62 8.74
CA LEU A 603 1.62 6.18 8.91
C LEU A 603 2.16 5.39 7.73
N SER A 604 1.94 5.87 6.51
CA SER A 604 2.52 5.28 5.31
C SER A 604 4.05 5.28 5.37
N LEU A 605 4.65 6.40 5.76
CA LEU A 605 6.09 6.53 5.96
C LEU A 605 6.60 5.55 7.01
N TYR A 606 5.92 5.46 8.15
CA TYR A 606 6.27 4.54 9.22
C TYR A 606 6.29 3.09 8.74
N SER A 607 5.21 2.65 8.08
CA SER A 607 5.08 1.29 7.58
C SER A 607 6.12 0.97 6.51
N PHE A 608 6.34 1.88 5.57
CA PHE A 608 7.31 1.65 4.50
C PHE A 608 8.75 1.62 5.01
N VAL A 609 9.13 2.55 5.89
CA VAL A 609 10.52 2.74 6.35
C VAL A 609 10.90 1.80 7.48
N PHE A 610 10.02 1.59 8.46
CA PHE A 610 10.36 0.80 9.66
C PHE A 610 9.84 -0.63 9.61
N ILE A 611 8.86 -0.94 8.75
CA ILE A 611 8.33 -2.31 8.61
C ILE A 611 8.83 -2.95 7.32
N ALA A 612 8.59 -2.31 6.16
CA ALA A 612 8.89 -2.93 4.87
C ALA A 612 10.40 -3.00 4.55
N LEU A 613 11.08 -1.85 4.55
CA LEU A 613 12.50 -1.75 4.16
C LEU A 613 13.47 -2.61 5.01
N PRO A 614 13.27 -2.76 6.33
CA PRO A 614 14.15 -3.61 7.14
C PRO A 614 13.87 -5.10 6.96
N ALA A 615 12.60 -5.47 6.71
CA ALA A 615 12.17 -6.87 6.64
C ALA A 615 12.24 -7.47 5.24
N ILE A 616 12.27 -6.64 4.19
CA ILE A 616 12.34 -7.14 2.81
C ILE A 616 13.67 -7.86 2.57
N PRO A 617 13.66 -9.08 1.98
CA PRO A 617 14.90 -9.80 1.70
C PRO A 617 15.82 -9.02 0.75
N ARG A 618 17.13 -8.98 1.07
CA ARG A 618 18.17 -8.30 0.28
C ARG A 618 18.97 -9.28 -0.57
N PRO A 619 19.63 -8.82 -1.65
CA PRO A 619 20.63 -9.61 -2.35
C PRO A 619 21.68 -10.09 -1.34
N GLY A 620 22.04 -11.38 -1.42
CA GLY A 620 23.05 -12.00 -0.57
C GLY A 620 24.46 -11.58 -0.95
#